data_AF-A0A7C3U4W9-F1
#
_entry.id   AF-A0A7C3U4W9-F1
#
_cell.length_a   1.000
_cell.length_b   1.000
_cell.length_c   1.000
_cell.angle_alpha   90.00
_cell.angle_beta   90.00
_cell.angle_gamma   90.00
#
_symmetry.space_group_name_H-M   'P 1'
#
loop_
_entity.id
_entity.type
_entity.pdbx_description
1 polymer ?
#
loop_
_entity_poly.entity_id
_entity_poly.type
_entity_poly.pdbx_seq_one_letter_code
_entity_poly.pdbx_strand_id
1 'polypeptide(L)'
;DPMGTILVKNVPEDLLRRLKRLKAELNCRTWADLLAKLVELKESTLEEEELERMRSGVKSFLDLREAVSNKWSGSPSVIDEIRRGRRHDR
;
A
#
# COMPACT_ATOMS: atom_id res chain seq x y z
N ASP A 1 17.72 -28.35 19.01
CA ASP A 1 16.64 -28.29 18.01
C ASP A 1 17.25 -28.50 16.61
N PRO A 2 16.97 -29.60 15.90
CA PRO A 2 17.79 -30.11 14.78
C PRO A 2 17.64 -29.33 13.47
N MET A 3 16.72 -28.36 13.39
CA MET A 3 16.54 -27.50 12.20
C MET A 3 17.74 -26.57 11.92
N GLY A 4 18.70 -26.47 12.85
CA GLY A 4 19.85 -25.56 12.75
C GLY A 4 20.95 -25.97 11.76
N THR A 5 20.94 -27.19 11.20
CA THR A 5 22.13 -27.73 10.51
C THR A 5 21.96 -28.02 9.02
N ILE A 6 20.75 -27.99 8.44
CA ILE A 6 20.55 -28.33 7.02
C ILE A 6 20.15 -27.10 6.18
N LEU A 7 19.24 -26.25 6.67
CA LEU A 7 18.85 -25.01 5.96
C LEU A 7 19.96 -23.95 5.93
N VAL A 8 20.87 -23.97 6.92
CA VAL A 8 21.90 -22.92 7.09
C VAL A 8 23.14 -23.18 6.22
N LYS A 9 23.39 -24.42 5.78
CA LYS A 9 24.63 -24.79 5.08
C LYS A 9 24.75 -24.22 3.66
N ASN A 10 23.65 -23.82 3.04
CA ASN A 10 23.62 -23.29 1.67
C ASN A 10 23.21 -21.79 1.61
N VAL A 11 23.23 -21.10 2.75
CA VAL A 11 22.91 -19.67 2.82
C VAL A 11 24.21 -18.88 2.83
N PRO A 12 24.41 -17.91 1.92
CA PRO A 12 25.57 -17.02 1.97
C PRO A 12 25.74 -16.38 3.35
N GLU A 13 26.97 -16.30 3.85
CA GLU A 13 27.25 -15.82 5.22
C GLU A 13 26.67 -14.42 5.49
N ASP A 14 26.67 -13.55 4.48
CA ASP A 14 26.09 -12.21 4.57
C ASP A 14 24.58 -12.24 4.75
N LEU A 15 23.89 -13.15 4.04
CA LEU A 15 22.46 -13.35 4.19
C LEU A 15 22.14 -13.94 5.58
N LEU A 16 22.93 -14.92 6.03
CA LEU A 16 22.78 -15.49 7.37
C LEU A 16 22.95 -14.43 8.46
N ARG A 17 23.92 -13.53 8.31
CA ARG A 17 24.16 -12.42 9.25
C ARG A 17 22.97 -11.46 9.33
N ARG A 18 22.39 -11.11 8.17
CA ARG A 18 21.17 -10.29 8.10
C ARG A 18 19.98 -11.00 8.74
N LEU A 19 19.78 -12.27 8.44
CA LEU A 19 18.69 -13.07 9.00
C LEU A 19 18.81 -13.22 10.53
N LYS A 20 20.03 -13.40 11.07
CA LYS A 20 20.27 -13.42 12.53
C LYS A 20 19.93 -12.08 13.19
N ARG A 21 20.31 -10.95 12.56
CA ARG A 21 19.96 -9.61 13.05
C ARG A 21 18.45 -9.41 13.05
N LEU A 22 17.78 -9.74 11.95
CA LEU A 22 16.34 -9.62 11.80
C LEU A 22 15.56 -10.49 12.80
N LYS A 23 16.07 -11.70 13.08
CA LYS A 23 15.51 -12.59 14.12
C LYS A 23 15.49 -11.90 15.50
N ALA A 24 16.55 -11.17 15.83
CA ALA A 24 16.65 -10.46 17.10
C ALA A 24 15.75 -9.21 17.12
N GLU A 25 15.75 -8.42 16.04
CA GLU A 25 14.91 -7.22 15.91
C GLU A 25 13.41 -7.55 16.00
N LEU A 26 12.98 -8.66 15.39
CA LEU A 26 11.58 -9.13 15.41
C LEU A 26 11.24 -10.01 16.63
N ASN A 27 12.19 -10.19 17.55
CA ASN A 27 12.07 -10.98 18.78
C ASN A 27 11.57 -12.43 18.53
N CYS A 28 12.03 -13.05 17.45
CA CYS A 28 11.69 -14.42 17.08
C CYS A 28 12.50 -15.42 17.90
N ARG A 29 11.84 -16.44 18.48
CA ARG A 29 12.54 -17.48 19.26
C ARG A 29 13.16 -18.51 18.34
N THR A 30 12.43 -18.92 17.31
CA THR A 30 12.84 -19.92 16.34
C THR A 30 13.06 -19.31 14.95
N TRP A 31 13.73 -20.06 14.07
CA TRP A 31 13.82 -19.70 12.65
C TRP A 31 12.47 -19.84 11.94
N ALA A 32 11.61 -20.77 12.40
CA ALA A 32 10.25 -20.91 11.89
C ALA A 32 9.41 -19.66 12.20
N ASP A 33 9.54 -19.07 13.40
CA ASP A 33 8.86 -17.82 13.76
C ASP A 33 9.26 -16.67 12.83
N LEU A 34 10.56 -16.59 12.49
CA LEU A 34 11.07 -15.59 11.54
C LEU A 34 10.51 -15.82 10.14
N LEU A 35 10.48 -17.07 9.66
CA LEU A 35 9.94 -17.39 8.34
C LEU A 35 8.44 -17.10 8.27
N ALA A 36 7.67 -17.42 9.31
CA ALA A 36 6.24 -17.11 9.38
C ALA A 36 5.99 -15.60 9.27
N LYS A 37 6.71 -14.78 10.07
CA LYS A 37 6.60 -13.31 9.98
C LYS A 37 7.03 -12.75 8.63
N LEU A 38 8.07 -13.32 8.01
CA LEU A 38 8.51 -12.88 6.68
C LEU A 38 7.48 -13.21 5.60
N VAL A 39 6.79 -14.34 5.70
CA VAL A 39 5.70 -14.69 4.80
C VAL A 39 4.51 -13.77 5.02
N GLU A 40 4.09 -13.51 6.28
CA GLU A 40 3.04 -12.53 6.59
C GLU A 40 3.39 -11.13 6.07
N LEU A 41 4.64 -10.69 6.21
CA LEU A 41 5.10 -9.41 5.68
C LEU A 41 5.03 -9.38 4.16
N LYS A 42 5.40 -10.48 3.49
CA LYS A 42 5.29 -10.62 2.04
C LYS A 42 3.83 -10.65 1.58
N GLU A 43 2.93 -11.26 2.33
CA GLU A 43 1.49 -11.24 2.05
C GLU A 43 0.88 -9.86 2.33
N SER A 44 1.45 -9.09 3.26
CA SER A 44 1.05 -7.70 3.52
C SER A 44 1.62 -6.69 2.52
N THR A 45 2.64 -7.07 1.74
CA THR A 45 3.11 -6.25 0.62
C THR A 45 2.19 -6.47 -0.56
N LEU A 46 1.48 -5.42 -0.98
CA LEU A 46 0.71 -5.42 -2.22
C LEU A 46 1.63 -5.87 -3.36
N GLU A 47 1.17 -6.83 -4.15
CA GLU A 47 1.84 -7.20 -5.40
C GLU A 47 2.00 -5.94 -6.27
N GLU A 48 3.10 -5.85 -7.04
CA GLU A 48 3.40 -4.64 -7.82
C GLU A 48 2.23 -4.23 -8.73
N GLU A 49 1.51 -5.21 -9.28
CA GLU A 49 0.30 -4.98 -10.07
C GLU A 49 -0.82 -4.30 -9.27
N GLU A 50 -1.05 -4.72 -8.03
CA GLU A 50 -2.07 -4.13 -7.16
C GLU A 50 -1.68 -2.72 -6.73
N LEU A 51 -0.39 -2.50 -6.50
CA LEU A 51 0.18 -1.20 -6.17
C LEU A 51 0.07 -0.22 -7.36
N GLU A 52 0.31 -0.70 -8.58
CA GLU A 52 0.07 0.07 -9.82
C GLU A 52 -1.41 0.38 -10.05
N ARG A 53 -2.31 -0.59 -9.84
CA ARG A 53 -3.77 -0.33 -9.91
C ARG A 53 -4.20 0.75 -8.92
N MET A 54 -3.69 0.69 -7.69
CA MET A 54 -3.97 1.72 -6.67
C MET A 54 -3.42 3.09 -7.11
N ARG A 55 -2.17 3.17 -7.56
CA ARG A 55 -1.57 4.42 -8.06
C ARG A 55 -2.37 5.01 -9.22
N SER A 56 -2.77 4.19 -10.19
CA SER A 56 -3.61 4.61 -11.30
C SER A 56 -4.98 5.11 -10.83
N GLY A 57 -5.62 4.40 -9.90
CA GLY A 57 -6.91 4.81 -9.34
C GLY A 57 -6.85 6.15 -8.62
N VAL A 58 -5.82 6.37 -7.79
CA VAL A 58 -5.59 7.65 -7.12
C VAL A 58 -5.37 8.78 -8.12
N LYS A 59 -4.55 8.55 -9.15
CA LYS A 59 -4.31 9.53 -10.21
C LYS A 59 -5.62 9.91 -10.91
N SER A 60 -6.39 8.93 -11.38
CA SER A 60 -7.66 9.17 -12.05
C SER A 60 -8.67 9.92 -11.15
N PHE A 61 -8.68 9.65 -9.85
CA PHE A 61 -9.52 10.40 -8.91
C PHE A 61 -9.10 11.87 -8.79
N LEU A 62 -7.79 12.14 -8.74
CA LEU A 62 -7.27 13.52 -8.70
C LEU A 62 -7.58 14.27 -10.00
N ASP A 63 -7.42 13.62 -11.15
CA ASP A 63 -7.76 14.18 -12.46
C ASP A 63 -9.26 14.51 -12.53
N LEU A 64 -10.12 13.60 -12.03
CA LEU A 64 -11.57 13.84 -11.95
C LEU A 64 -11.90 15.01 -11.04
N ARG A 65 -11.27 15.09 -9.86
CA ARG A 65 -11.44 16.21 -8.93
C ARG A 65 -11.09 17.54 -9.58
N GLU A 66 -9.98 17.59 -10.32
CA GLU A 66 -9.54 18.78 -11.03
C GLU A 66 -10.55 19.17 -12.11
N ALA A 67 -10.98 18.22 -12.93
CA ALA A 67 -11.96 18.45 -13.99
C ALA A 67 -13.30 18.98 -13.42
N VAL A 68 -13.78 18.39 -12.31
CA VAL A 68 -14.97 18.86 -11.59
C VAL A 68 -14.75 20.27 -11.06
N SER A 69 -13.62 20.53 -10.39
CA SER A 69 -13.33 21.86 -9.82
C SER A 69 -13.28 22.93 -10.90
N ASN A 70 -12.62 22.67 -12.04
CA ASN A 70 -12.54 23.58 -13.18
C ASN A 70 -13.90 23.79 -13.84
N LYS A 71 -14.74 22.76 -13.91
CA LYS A 71 -16.11 22.89 -14.44
C LYS A 71 -16.96 23.82 -13.58
N TRP A 72 -16.75 23.82 -12.27
CA TRP A 72 -17.53 24.60 -11.31
C TRP A 72 -16.85 25.90 -10.84
N SER A 73 -15.68 26.26 -11.38
CA SER A 73 -14.95 27.48 -11.00
C SER A 73 -15.52 28.77 -11.63
N GLY A 74 -16.62 28.68 -12.37
CA GLY A 74 -17.29 29.79 -13.04
C GLY A 74 -18.81 29.73 -12.90
N SER A 75 -19.52 30.63 -13.59
CA SER A 75 -20.99 30.58 -13.65
C SER A 75 -21.44 29.58 -14.73
N PRO A 76 -22.40 28.68 -14.45
CA PRO A 76 -23.11 28.54 -13.18
C PRO A 76 -22.24 27.79 -12.16
N SER A 77 -22.12 28.37 -10.96
CA SER A 77 -21.50 27.68 -9.84
C SER A 77 -22.42 26.57 -9.34
N VAL A 78 -21.91 25.67 -8.49
CA VAL A 78 -22.74 24.65 -7.82
C VAL A 78 -23.92 25.28 -7.09
N ILE A 79 -23.74 26.47 -6.49
CA ILE A 79 -24.80 27.19 -5.80
C ILE A 79 -25.83 27.75 -6.77
N ASP A 80 -25.40 28.26 -7.93
CA ASP A 80 -26.31 28.75 -8.97
C ASP A 80 -27.17 27.62 -9.52
N GLU A 81 -26.59 26.44 -9.73
CA GLU A 81 -27.34 25.27 -10.18
C GLU A 81 -28.34 24.77 -9.12
N ILE A 82 -27.96 24.81 -7.83
CA ILE A 82 -28.88 24.50 -6.73
C ILE A 82 -30.05 25.50 -6.67
N ARG A 83 -29.78 26.80 -6.86
CA ARG A 83 -30.81 27.85 -6.90
C ARG A 83 -31.75 27.64 -8.09
N ARG A 84 -31.20 27.37 -9.27
CA ARG A 84 -31.93 27.05 -10.49
C ARG A 84 -32.86 25.85 -10.33
N GLY A 85 -32.34 24.75 -9.76
CA GLY A 85 -33.13 23.53 -9.49
C GLY A 85 -34.29 23.76 -8.52
N ARG A 86 -34.14 24.69 -7.58
CA ARG A 86 -35.21 25.11 -6.64
C ARG A 86 -36.16 26.16 -7.22
N ARG A 87 -35.98 26.59 -8.48
CA ARG A 87 -36.68 27.71 -9.12
C ARG A 87 -36.59 29.01 -8.32
N HIS A 88 -35.46 29.19 -7.64
CA HIS A 88 -35.19 30.36 -6.80
C HIS A 88 -34.56 31.52 -7.60
N ASP A 89 -34.50 31.38 -8.93
CA ASP A 89 -33.99 32.39 -9.89
C ASP A 89 -35.04 33.46 -10.22
N ARG A 90 -35.73 33.97 -9.19
CA ARG A 90 -36.64 35.12 -9.31
C ARG A 90 -36.38 36.13 -8.22
#